data_AF-A0A7J4J4E2-F1
#
_entry.id   AF-A0A7J4J4E2-F1
#
_cell.length_a   1.000
_cell.length_b   1.000
_cell.length_c   1.000
_cell.angle_alpha   90.00
_cell.angle_beta   90.00
_cell.angle_gamma   90.00
#
_symmetry.space_group_name_H-M   'P 1'
#
loop_
_entity.id
_entity.type
_entity.pdbx_description
1 polymer ?
#
loop_
_entity_poly.entity_id
_entity_poly.type
_entity_poly.pdbx_seq_one_letter_code
_entity_poly.pdbx_strand_id
1 'polypeptide(L)'
;MLYIHQLNQLTVKSAELESVYLIRELKQKTPYPLREEQLQNYFADFFISDTDKNVTEQALPLVQPTLEAVEALLAENNPLHEAINLQRAVQLLKELPLPIKNNILYFEEIAEWQKTSFIPEVTSLLNAIPKLRSQEEKQLHNQRLNEPFERVLRNQEFGFLATDIVNESHVALINGLHESMTKGFFFHFSLEEELKRVDFNELKRRLPAEKVAEVEYIQKNIELIKKGIERAYDANMRMVNKALVLYAYVKWLNTGV
;
A
#
# COMPACT_ATOMS: atom_id res chain seq x y z
N MET A 1 -0.82 9.39 11.95
CA MET A 1 -2.05 8.82 12.54
C MET A 1 -3.21 9.72 12.12
N LEU A 2 -4.19 9.18 11.40
CA LEU A 2 -5.40 9.93 11.03
C LEU A 2 -6.39 9.81 12.18
N TYR A 3 -6.65 10.90 12.89
CA TYR A 3 -7.62 10.91 13.98
C TYR A 3 -9.03 11.13 13.42
N ILE A 4 -9.90 10.13 13.57
CA ILE A 4 -11.30 10.23 13.21
C ILE A 4 -12.08 10.69 14.45
N HIS A 5 -12.56 11.93 14.43
CA HIS A 5 -13.41 12.45 15.51
C HIS A 5 -14.69 11.62 15.61
N GLN A 6 -15.09 11.29 16.85
CA GLN A 6 -16.40 10.70 17.07
C GLN A 6 -17.51 11.67 16.64
N LEU A 7 -18.64 11.16 16.15
CA LEU A 7 -19.76 11.99 15.67
C LEU A 7 -20.24 13.03 16.71
N ASN A 8 -20.24 12.66 17.99
CA ASN A 8 -20.61 13.54 19.11
C ASN A 8 -19.55 14.64 19.42
N GLN A 9 -18.33 14.51 18.91
CA GLN A 9 -17.23 15.46 19.08
C GLN A 9 -17.11 16.45 17.91
N LEU A 10 -17.81 16.20 16.80
CA LEU A 10 -17.80 17.07 15.61
C LEU A 10 -18.66 18.31 15.85
N THR A 11 -18.01 19.48 15.88
CA THR A 11 -18.65 20.80 15.97
C THR A 11 -18.47 21.55 14.64
N VAL A 12 -19.27 22.58 14.37
CA VAL A 12 -19.11 23.42 13.16
C VAL A 12 -17.70 24.02 13.08
N LYS A 13 -17.13 24.46 14.22
CA LYS A 13 -15.80 25.05 14.29
C LYS A 13 -14.67 24.04 14.03
N SER A 14 -14.77 22.81 14.55
CA SER A 14 -13.82 21.74 14.18
C SER A 14 -14.06 21.26 12.75
N ALA A 15 -15.27 21.45 12.22
CA ALA A 15 -15.60 21.05 10.87
C ALA A 15 -14.93 21.94 9.80
N GLU A 16 -14.90 23.24 10.04
CA GLU A 16 -14.35 24.22 9.10
C GLU A 16 -12.82 24.23 9.00
N LEU A 17 -12.09 23.70 9.99
CA LEU A 17 -10.62 23.80 10.01
C LEU A 17 -9.91 22.72 9.16
N GLU A 18 -10.47 21.52 9.02
CA GLU A 18 -9.68 20.35 8.58
C GLU A 18 -10.10 19.70 7.24
N SER A 19 -11.12 20.21 6.52
CA SER A 19 -11.60 19.51 5.30
C SER A 19 -12.36 20.36 4.27
N VAL A 20 -12.22 21.70 4.29
CA VAL A 20 -13.07 22.60 3.48
C VAL A 20 -13.02 22.29 1.98
N TYR A 21 -11.83 22.01 1.45
CA TYR A 21 -11.65 21.71 0.02
C TYR A 21 -12.34 20.40 -0.38
N LEU A 22 -12.11 19.32 0.37
CA LEU A 22 -12.75 18.02 0.14
C LEU A 22 -14.27 18.13 0.24
N ILE A 23 -14.80 18.76 1.30
CA ILE A 23 -16.25 18.91 1.49
C ILE A 23 -16.90 19.70 0.33
N ARG A 24 -16.23 20.74 -0.19
CA ARG A 24 -16.74 21.51 -1.33
C ARG A 24 -16.85 20.64 -2.58
N GLU A 25 -15.85 19.81 -2.84
CA GLU A 25 -15.86 18.86 -3.95
C GLU A 25 -16.98 17.81 -3.77
N LEU A 26 -17.12 17.24 -2.57
CA LEU A 26 -18.20 16.28 -2.26
C LEU A 26 -19.58 16.89 -2.52
N LYS A 27 -19.84 18.12 -2.06
CA LYS A 27 -21.10 18.82 -2.31
C LYS A 27 -21.43 18.99 -3.79
N GLN A 28 -20.41 19.19 -4.63
CA GLN A 28 -20.57 19.38 -6.07
C GLN A 28 -20.79 18.06 -6.81
N LYS A 29 -20.02 17.02 -6.48
CA LYS A 29 -20.05 15.73 -7.19
C LYS A 29 -21.17 14.81 -6.71
N THR A 30 -21.54 14.89 -5.43
CA THR A 30 -22.51 14.00 -4.77
C THR A 30 -23.42 14.81 -3.86
N PRO A 31 -24.36 15.59 -4.40
CA PRO A 31 -25.25 16.43 -3.60
C PRO A 31 -26.19 15.60 -2.71
N TYR A 32 -26.59 16.16 -1.57
CA TYR A 32 -27.59 15.54 -0.69
C TYR A 32 -29.01 15.66 -1.28
N PRO A 33 -29.90 14.67 -1.13
CA PRO A 33 -29.67 13.34 -0.56
C PRO A 33 -28.76 12.49 -1.45
N LEU A 34 -27.85 11.75 -0.82
CA LEU A 34 -26.84 10.97 -1.52
C LEU A 34 -27.51 9.83 -2.29
N ARG A 35 -27.17 9.70 -3.58
CA ARG A 35 -27.64 8.61 -4.46
C ARG A 35 -26.53 7.60 -4.69
N GLU A 36 -26.88 6.33 -4.71
CA GLU A 36 -25.93 5.22 -4.88
C GLU A 36 -25.09 5.36 -6.15
N GLU A 37 -25.70 5.72 -7.28
CA GLU A 37 -25.00 5.91 -8.56
C GLU A 37 -23.92 7.00 -8.49
N GLN A 38 -24.20 8.10 -7.79
CA GLN A 38 -23.25 9.21 -7.64
C GLN A 38 -22.09 8.82 -6.70
N LEU A 39 -22.40 8.09 -5.62
CA LEU A 39 -21.38 7.57 -4.72
C LEU A 39 -20.52 6.50 -5.39
N GLN A 40 -21.12 5.59 -6.18
CA GLN A 40 -20.41 4.60 -6.97
C GLN A 40 -19.40 5.29 -7.90
N ASN A 41 -19.83 6.30 -8.65
CA ASN A 41 -18.94 7.04 -9.56
C ASN A 41 -17.83 7.79 -8.80
N TYR A 42 -18.15 8.39 -7.65
CA TYR A 42 -17.14 9.08 -6.84
C TYR A 42 -16.11 8.11 -6.26
N PHE A 43 -16.55 6.95 -5.76
CA PHE A 43 -15.67 6.00 -5.09
C PHE A 43 -14.92 5.06 -6.04
N ALA A 44 -15.28 5.02 -7.33
CA ALA A 44 -14.69 4.13 -8.33
C ALA A 44 -13.16 4.23 -8.38
N ASP A 45 -12.60 5.44 -8.27
CA ASP A 45 -11.15 5.67 -8.32
C ASP A 45 -10.40 5.07 -7.12
N PHE A 46 -11.10 4.83 -6.01
CA PHE A 46 -10.53 4.22 -4.81
C PHE A 46 -10.67 2.70 -4.80
N PHE A 47 -11.40 2.10 -5.75
CA PHE A 47 -11.64 0.66 -5.73
C PHE A 47 -10.39 -0.14 -6.05
N ILE A 48 -10.33 -1.32 -5.44
CA ILE A 48 -9.23 -2.25 -5.68
C ILE A 48 -9.61 -3.03 -6.94
N SER A 49 -8.79 -2.90 -7.98
CA SER A 49 -9.02 -3.61 -9.22
C SER A 49 -8.44 -5.02 -9.15
N ASP A 50 -8.98 -5.94 -9.95
CA ASP A 50 -8.41 -7.29 -10.10
C ASP A 50 -6.95 -7.21 -10.61
N THR A 51 -6.58 -6.15 -11.33
CA THR A 51 -5.20 -5.91 -11.76
C THR A 51 -4.28 -5.66 -10.57
N ASP A 52 -4.73 -4.89 -9.57
CA ASP A 52 -3.92 -4.61 -8.38
C ASP A 52 -3.64 -5.89 -7.62
N LYS A 53 -4.68 -6.71 -7.42
CA LYS A 53 -4.56 -8.04 -6.81
C LYS A 53 -3.60 -8.93 -7.59
N ASN A 54 -3.83 -9.12 -8.89
CA ASN A 54 -3.05 -10.04 -9.72
C ASN A 54 -1.56 -9.68 -9.76
N VAL A 55 -1.21 -8.39 -9.85
CA VAL A 55 0.19 -7.95 -9.88
C VAL A 55 0.88 -8.19 -8.53
N THR A 56 0.19 -7.95 -7.41
CA THR A 56 0.73 -8.26 -6.08
C THR A 56 0.85 -9.78 -5.86
N GLU A 57 -0.11 -10.57 -6.31
CA GLU A 57 -0.07 -12.03 -6.22
C GLU A 57 1.09 -12.65 -6.99
N GLN A 58 1.43 -12.11 -8.16
CA GLN A 58 2.56 -12.58 -8.97
C GLN A 58 3.91 -12.38 -8.29
N ALA A 59 4.03 -11.41 -7.37
CA ALA A 59 5.28 -11.17 -6.65
C ALA A 59 5.58 -12.22 -5.57
N LEU A 60 4.56 -12.68 -4.84
CA LEU A 60 4.72 -13.61 -3.73
C LEU A 60 5.50 -14.90 -4.07
N PRO A 61 5.16 -15.66 -5.14
CA PRO A 61 5.87 -16.90 -5.47
C PRO A 61 7.31 -16.66 -5.94
N LEU A 62 7.70 -15.42 -6.25
CA LEU A 62 9.06 -15.08 -6.67
C LEU A 62 9.99 -14.80 -5.48
N VAL A 63 9.45 -14.42 -4.32
CA VAL A 63 10.29 -14.00 -3.18
C VAL A 63 11.17 -15.14 -2.68
N GLN A 64 10.59 -16.32 -2.43
CA GLN A 64 11.32 -17.46 -1.86
C GLN A 64 12.41 -18.00 -2.81
N PRO A 65 12.14 -18.26 -4.11
CA PRO A 65 13.20 -18.68 -5.04
C PRO A 65 14.31 -17.64 -5.20
N THR A 66 13.98 -16.36 -5.12
CA THR A 66 14.96 -15.27 -5.20
C THR A 66 15.83 -15.22 -3.95
N LEU A 67 15.22 -15.38 -2.77
CA LEU A 67 15.93 -15.49 -1.51
C LEU A 67 16.92 -16.67 -1.53
N GLU A 68 16.46 -17.85 -1.95
CA GLU A 68 17.30 -19.05 -2.05
C GLU A 68 18.47 -18.86 -3.03
N ALA A 69 18.23 -18.19 -4.17
CA ALA A 69 19.29 -17.87 -5.13
C ALA A 69 20.34 -16.94 -4.53
N VAL A 70 19.94 -15.90 -3.78
CA VAL A 70 20.89 -15.00 -3.10
C VAL A 70 21.64 -15.73 -1.98
N GLU A 71 20.96 -16.58 -1.20
CA GLU A 71 21.59 -17.40 -0.16
C GLU A 71 22.59 -18.40 -0.75
N ALA A 72 22.32 -18.96 -1.92
CA ALA A 72 23.26 -19.82 -2.65
C ALA A 72 24.52 -19.04 -3.07
N LEU A 73 24.37 -17.85 -3.65
CA LEU A 73 25.52 -16.98 -3.99
C LEU A 73 26.37 -16.62 -2.76
N LEU A 74 25.72 -16.40 -1.61
CA LEU A 74 26.40 -16.11 -0.36
C LEU A 74 27.14 -17.35 0.17
N ALA A 75 26.54 -18.53 0.09
CA ALA A 75 27.12 -19.80 0.56
C ALA A 75 28.32 -20.25 -0.27
N GLU A 76 28.37 -19.90 -1.56
CA GLU A 76 29.52 -20.18 -2.43
C GLU A 76 30.82 -19.52 -1.95
N ASN A 77 30.72 -18.42 -1.18
CA ASN A 77 31.88 -17.62 -0.73
C ASN A 77 32.81 -17.23 -1.90
N ASN A 78 32.25 -16.96 -3.07
CA ASN A 78 33.01 -16.59 -4.26
C ASN A 78 33.58 -15.17 -4.11
N PRO A 79 34.90 -14.95 -4.29
CA PRO A 79 35.51 -13.62 -4.15
C PRO A 79 35.03 -12.59 -5.18
N LEU A 80 34.33 -13.03 -6.24
CA LEU A 80 33.68 -12.13 -7.19
C LEU A 80 32.47 -11.41 -6.60
N HIS A 81 31.90 -11.90 -5.50
CA HIS A 81 30.71 -11.34 -4.90
C HIS A 81 31.00 -10.56 -3.62
N GLU A 82 30.25 -9.50 -3.40
CA GLU A 82 30.33 -8.69 -2.18
C GLU A 82 29.39 -9.28 -1.11
N ALA A 83 29.97 -10.04 -0.17
CA ALA A 83 29.21 -10.81 0.83
C ALA A 83 28.28 -9.93 1.69
N ILE A 84 28.71 -8.72 2.04
CA ILE A 84 27.89 -7.77 2.83
C ILE A 84 26.63 -7.37 2.05
N ASN A 85 26.75 -7.17 0.74
CA ASN A 85 25.64 -6.77 -0.11
C ASN A 85 24.65 -7.91 -0.32
N LEU A 86 25.14 -9.14 -0.46
CA LEU A 86 24.30 -10.35 -0.47
C LEU A 86 23.55 -10.53 0.86
N GLN A 87 24.21 -10.36 2.01
CA GLN A 87 23.57 -10.43 3.33
C GLN A 87 22.45 -9.40 3.49
N ARG A 88 22.67 -8.16 3.02
CA ARG A 88 21.63 -7.11 3.03
C ARG A 88 20.43 -7.49 2.18
N ALA A 89 20.66 -8.04 0.99
CA ALA A 89 19.58 -8.50 0.12
C ALA A 89 18.79 -9.66 0.76
N VAL A 90 19.47 -10.62 1.42
CA VAL A 90 18.83 -11.70 2.18
C VAL A 90 17.91 -11.16 3.28
N GLN A 91 18.40 -10.22 4.08
CA GLN A 91 17.60 -9.62 5.17
C GLN A 91 16.36 -8.92 4.63
N LEU A 92 16.52 -8.10 3.58
CA LEU A 92 15.41 -7.41 2.94
C LEU A 92 14.38 -8.40 2.40
N LEU A 93 14.81 -9.41 1.64
CA LEU A 93 13.89 -10.39 1.02
C LEU A 93 13.13 -11.22 2.07
N LYS A 94 13.72 -11.46 3.25
CA LYS A 94 13.06 -12.17 4.36
C LYS A 94 11.88 -11.42 4.96
N GLU A 95 11.85 -10.09 4.88
CA GLU A 95 10.80 -9.25 5.48
C GLU A 95 9.55 -9.14 4.59
N LEU A 96 9.66 -9.44 3.30
CA LEU A 96 8.59 -9.20 2.32
C LEU A 96 7.42 -10.20 2.29
N PRO A 97 7.60 -11.51 2.52
CA PRO A 97 6.53 -12.50 2.26
C PRO A 97 5.25 -12.25 3.06
N LEU A 98 5.37 -11.95 4.35
CA LEU A 98 4.22 -11.78 5.24
C LEU A 98 3.39 -10.53 4.88
N PRO A 99 3.98 -9.32 4.75
CA PRO A 99 3.27 -8.15 4.28
C PRO A 99 2.57 -8.35 2.93
N ILE A 100 3.24 -8.98 1.95
CA ILE A 100 2.63 -9.25 0.64
C ILE A 100 1.41 -10.16 0.78
N LYS A 101 1.54 -11.27 1.52
CA LYS A 101 0.42 -12.20 1.77
C LYS A 101 -0.77 -11.52 2.44
N ASN A 102 -0.51 -10.71 3.48
CA ASN A 102 -1.56 -9.98 4.19
C ASN A 102 -2.25 -8.95 3.28
N ASN A 103 -1.54 -8.36 2.31
CA ASN A 103 -2.14 -7.47 1.32
C ASN A 103 -3.05 -8.19 0.34
N ILE A 104 -2.63 -9.37 -0.14
CA ILE A 104 -3.43 -10.20 -1.04
C ILE A 104 -4.77 -10.56 -0.38
N LEU A 105 -4.73 -11.11 0.83
CA LEU A 105 -5.95 -11.50 1.58
C LEU A 105 -6.90 -10.32 1.77
N TYR A 106 -6.35 -9.17 2.15
CA TYR A 106 -7.15 -7.97 2.30
C TYR A 106 -7.75 -7.46 0.99
N PHE A 107 -7.01 -7.53 -0.13
CA PHE A 107 -7.54 -7.13 -1.43
C PHE A 107 -8.72 -8.01 -1.83
N GLU A 108 -8.70 -9.29 -1.48
CA GLU A 108 -9.83 -10.20 -1.68
C GLU A 108 -11.06 -9.77 -0.86
N GLU A 109 -10.86 -9.55 0.44
CA GLU A 109 -11.94 -9.12 1.35
C GLU A 109 -12.57 -7.79 0.90
N ILE A 110 -11.74 -6.81 0.54
CA ILE A 110 -12.21 -5.50 0.10
C ILE A 110 -12.88 -5.57 -1.27
N ALA A 111 -12.33 -6.34 -2.22
CA ALA A 111 -12.93 -6.49 -3.54
C ALA A 111 -14.33 -7.11 -3.44
N GLU A 112 -14.51 -8.11 -2.57
CA GLU A 112 -15.82 -8.72 -2.32
C GLU A 112 -16.79 -7.72 -1.68
N TRP A 113 -16.34 -6.99 -0.65
CA TRP A 113 -17.16 -5.96 0.00
C TRP A 113 -17.57 -4.84 -0.97
N GLN A 114 -16.65 -4.41 -1.84
CA GLN A 114 -16.90 -3.40 -2.88
C GLN A 114 -17.99 -3.85 -3.87
N LYS A 115 -17.99 -5.13 -4.25
CA LYS A 115 -18.96 -5.71 -5.19
C LYS A 115 -20.34 -5.94 -4.57
N THR A 116 -20.39 -6.29 -3.28
CA THR A 116 -21.62 -6.79 -2.64
C THR A 116 -22.40 -5.73 -1.86
N SER A 117 -21.74 -4.93 -1.02
CA SER A 117 -22.48 -4.09 -0.05
C SER A 117 -21.92 -2.70 0.19
N PHE A 118 -20.69 -2.37 -0.26
CA PHE A 118 -20.04 -1.10 0.07
C PHE A 118 -20.91 0.14 -0.21
N ILE A 119 -21.41 0.29 -1.46
CA ILE A 119 -22.19 1.48 -1.84
C ILE A 119 -23.55 1.53 -1.12
N PRO A 120 -24.38 0.47 -1.12
CA PRO A 120 -25.65 0.50 -0.38
C PRO A 120 -25.46 0.78 1.12
N GLU A 121 -24.45 0.16 1.73
CA GLU A 121 -24.13 0.32 3.16
C GLU A 121 -23.75 1.76 3.48
N VAL A 122 -22.77 2.32 2.77
CA VAL A 122 -22.29 3.70 2.99
C VAL A 122 -23.39 4.72 2.66
N THR A 123 -24.16 4.52 1.59
CA THR A 123 -25.26 5.42 1.22
C THR A 123 -26.31 5.48 2.33
N SER A 124 -26.69 4.31 2.86
CA SER A 124 -27.66 4.18 3.95
C SER A 124 -27.16 4.85 5.24
N LEU A 125 -25.92 4.57 5.64
CA LEU A 125 -25.31 5.16 6.83
C LEU A 125 -25.22 6.69 6.71
N LEU A 126 -24.61 7.20 5.63
CA LEU A 126 -24.40 8.63 5.46
C LEU A 126 -25.71 9.42 5.37
N ASN A 127 -26.72 8.93 4.66
CA ASN A 127 -28.02 9.62 4.56
C ASN A 127 -28.81 9.68 5.89
N ALA A 128 -28.48 8.83 6.86
CA ALA A 128 -29.10 8.85 8.18
C ALA A 128 -28.55 9.97 9.08
N ILE A 129 -27.30 10.40 8.88
CA ILE A 129 -26.60 11.36 9.75
C ILE A 129 -27.41 12.63 10.02
N PRO A 130 -27.97 13.34 9.02
CA PRO A 130 -28.70 14.60 9.26
C PRO A 130 -30.00 14.41 10.06
N LYS A 131 -30.47 13.18 10.21
CA LYS A 131 -31.75 12.84 10.87
C LYS A 131 -31.57 12.49 12.36
N LEU A 132 -30.33 12.32 12.83
CA LEU A 132 -30.01 11.93 14.20
C LEU A 132 -30.20 13.12 15.15
N ARG A 133 -31.08 12.97 16.16
CA ARG A 133 -31.46 14.06 17.07
C ARG A 133 -30.91 13.85 18.49
N SER A 134 -30.88 12.61 18.97
CA SER A 134 -30.44 12.30 20.33
C SER A 134 -28.95 11.91 20.39
N GLN A 135 -28.35 12.05 21.58
CA GLN A 135 -26.97 11.60 21.80
C GLN A 135 -26.84 10.06 21.70
N GLU A 136 -27.86 9.33 22.14
CA GLU A 136 -27.91 7.87 22.07
C GLU A 136 -27.97 7.38 20.60
N GLU A 137 -28.80 8.01 19.78
CA GLU A 137 -28.87 7.74 18.33
C GLU A 137 -27.52 7.99 17.66
N LYS A 138 -26.85 9.08 18.01
CA LYS A 138 -25.52 9.42 17.50
C LYS A 138 -24.46 8.41 17.91
N GLN A 139 -24.47 7.93 19.15
CA GLN A 139 -23.54 6.90 19.62
C GLN A 139 -23.73 5.57 18.90
N LEU A 140 -24.97 5.09 18.80
CA LEU A 140 -25.29 3.85 18.10
C LEU A 140 -24.91 3.94 16.60
N HIS A 141 -25.20 5.09 15.98
CA HIS A 141 -24.83 5.30 14.58
C HIS A 141 -23.31 5.37 14.39
N ASN A 142 -22.57 5.96 15.32
CA ASN A 142 -21.11 6.01 15.28
C ASN A 142 -20.49 4.61 15.35
N GLN A 143 -21.03 3.70 16.15
CA GLN A 143 -20.59 2.29 16.19
C GLN A 143 -20.74 1.62 14.82
N ARG A 144 -21.87 1.85 14.14
CA ARG A 144 -22.10 1.30 12.79
C ARG A 144 -21.22 1.96 11.72
N LEU A 145 -20.91 3.25 11.86
CA LEU A 145 -19.99 3.94 10.96
C LEU A 145 -18.56 3.41 11.09
N ASN A 146 -18.14 2.96 12.28
CA ASN A 146 -16.80 2.40 12.48
C ASN A 146 -16.57 1.16 11.61
N GLU A 147 -17.57 0.31 11.38
CA GLU A 147 -17.41 -0.93 10.59
C GLU A 147 -16.78 -0.70 9.20
N PRO A 148 -17.30 0.21 8.34
CA PRO A 148 -16.63 0.60 7.10
C PRO A 148 -15.20 1.09 7.27
N PHE A 149 -14.90 1.89 8.31
CA PHE A 149 -13.55 2.40 8.54
C PHE A 149 -12.60 1.31 9.00
N GLU A 150 -13.03 0.44 9.91
CA GLU A 150 -12.25 -0.69 10.41
C GLU A 150 -11.93 -1.66 9.29
N ARG A 151 -12.88 -1.91 8.37
CA ARG A 151 -12.62 -2.68 7.15
C ARG A 151 -11.59 -2.00 6.27
N VAL A 152 -11.75 -0.71 5.96
CA VAL A 152 -10.82 0.00 5.07
C VAL A 152 -9.43 0.14 5.70
N LEU A 153 -9.31 0.30 7.02
CA LEU A 153 -8.04 0.54 7.71
C LEU A 153 -7.42 -0.72 8.33
N ARG A 154 -8.15 -1.86 8.31
CA ARG A 154 -7.75 -3.16 8.89
C ARG A 154 -7.53 -3.17 10.40
N ASN A 155 -8.02 -2.16 11.12
CA ASN A 155 -7.94 -2.15 12.58
C ASN A 155 -9.02 -1.28 13.22
N GLN A 156 -9.15 -1.42 14.54
CA GLN A 156 -10.07 -0.65 15.38
C GLN A 156 -9.47 0.70 15.84
N GLU A 157 -8.18 0.91 15.61
CA GLU A 157 -7.45 2.11 16.04
C GLU A 157 -7.32 3.18 14.95
N PHE A 158 -8.00 3.00 13.81
CA PHE A 158 -7.96 3.89 12.64
C PHE A 158 -6.55 4.15 12.10
N GLY A 159 -5.76 3.08 11.98
CA GLY A 159 -4.41 3.11 11.41
C GLY A 159 -4.07 1.82 10.67
N PHE A 160 -2.99 1.82 9.90
CA PHE A 160 -2.44 0.56 9.40
C PHE A 160 -1.33 0.10 10.34
N LEU A 161 -1.36 -1.17 10.72
CA LEU A 161 -0.23 -1.79 11.41
C LEU A 161 0.91 -1.97 10.40
N ALA A 162 2.02 -1.26 10.59
CA ALA A 162 3.13 -1.22 9.64
C ALA A 162 3.72 -2.60 9.32
N THR A 163 3.60 -3.55 10.25
CA THR A 163 4.04 -4.95 10.10
C THR A 163 3.11 -5.79 9.23
N ASP A 164 1.83 -5.43 9.16
CA ASP A 164 0.82 -6.19 8.41
C ASP A 164 0.63 -5.70 6.98
N ILE A 165 1.22 -4.57 6.63
CA ILE A 165 1.08 -3.98 5.31
C ILE A 165 2.40 -3.72 4.60
N VAL A 166 2.36 -3.77 3.27
CA VAL A 166 3.35 -3.10 2.45
C VAL A 166 3.26 -1.60 2.71
N ASN A 167 4.38 -1.01 3.12
CA ASN A 167 4.50 0.36 3.58
C ASN A 167 5.64 1.06 2.82
N GLU A 168 5.84 2.35 3.08
CA GLU A 168 6.84 3.17 2.39
C GLU A 168 8.28 2.64 2.56
N SER A 169 8.62 2.09 3.73
CA SER A 169 9.94 1.48 3.98
C SER A 169 10.17 0.29 3.05
N HIS A 170 9.18 -0.59 2.87
CA HIS A 170 9.28 -1.72 1.95
C HIS A 170 9.51 -1.26 0.50
N VAL A 171 8.80 -0.22 0.06
CA VAL A 171 8.95 0.39 -1.28
C VAL A 171 10.35 0.97 -1.44
N ALA A 172 10.82 1.77 -0.48
CA ALA A 172 12.14 2.38 -0.52
C ALA A 172 13.26 1.34 -0.57
N LEU A 173 13.15 0.28 0.25
CA LEU A 173 14.11 -0.80 0.31
C LEU A 173 14.20 -1.57 -1.01
N ILE A 174 13.07 -2.02 -1.57
CA ILE A 174 13.10 -2.79 -2.83
C ILE A 174 13.54 -1.94 -4.01
N ASN A 175 13.19 -0.65 -4.04
CA ASN A 175 13.64 0.29 -5.05
C ASN A 175 15.15 0.50 -4.98
N GLY A 176 15.68 0.69 -3.77
CA GLY A 176 17.12 0.81 -3.53
C GLY A 176 17.88 -0.45 -3.94
N LEU A 177 17.36 -1.65 -3.61
CA LEU A 177 17.97 -2.92 -4.02
C LEU A 177 17.97 -3.06 -5.54
N HIS A 178 16.83 -2.85 -6.20
CA HIS A 178 16.71 -2.93 -7.65
C HIS A 178 17.68 -1.95 -8.36
N GLU A 179 17.70 -0.68 -7.94
CA GLU A 179 18.61 0.32 -8.52
C GLU A 179 20.08 -0.07 -8.30
N SER A 180 20.44 -0.52 -7.09
CA SER A 180 21.81 -0.93 -6.79
C SER A 180 22.23 -2.13 -7.65
N MET A 181 21.35 -3.11 -7.86
CA MET A 181 21.64 -4.27 -8.71
C MET A 181 21.93 -3.89 -10.16
N THR A 182 21.25 -2.88 -10.72
CA THR A 182 21.58 -2.38 -12.08
C THR A 182 23.01 -1.84 -12.19
N LYS A 183 23.62 -1.48 -11.05
CA LYS A 183 24.99 -0.98 -10.92
C LYS A 183 25.97 -2.06 -10.45
N GLY A 184 25.57 -3.33 -10.46
CA GLY A 184 26.45 -4.45 -10.11
C GLY A 184 26.62 -4.69 -8.61
N PHE A 185 25.67 -4.26 -7.77
CA PHE A 185 25.76 -4.32 -6.30
C PHE A 185 26.20 -5.66 -5.68
N PHE A 186 25.93 -6.79 -6.32
CA PHE A 186 26.36 -8.10 -5.81
C PHE A 186 27.80 -8.46 -6.16
N PHE A 187 28.43 -7.74 -7.09
CA PHE A 187 29.82 -7.96 -7.46
C PHE A 187 30.76 -7.12 -6.60
N HIS A 188 31.92 -7.68 -6.33
CA HIS A 188 33.00 -6.97 -5.68
C HIS A 188 33.67 -6.00 -6.68
N PHE A 189 33.83 -4.75 -6.25
CA PHE A 189 34.57 -3.73 -6.99
C PHE A 189 35.93 -3.52 -6.31
N SER A 190 37.00 -3.43 -7.09
CA SER A 190 38.28 -3.03 -6.52
C SER A 190 38.24 -1.54 -6.15
N LEU A 191 39.05 -1.15 -5.15
CA LEU A 191 39.16 0.26 -4.74
C LEU A 191 39.49 1.19 -5.92
N GLU A 192 40.33 0.73 -6.85
CA GLU A 192 40.71 1.48 -8.04
C GLU A 192 39.52 1.69 -8.99
N GLU A 193 38.67 0.67 -9.17
CA GLU A 193 37.47 0.76 -10.00
C GLU A 193 36.43 1.72 -9.41
N GLU A 194 36.26 1.67 -8.09
CA GLU A 194 35.33 2.54 -7.39
C GLU A 194 35.80 4.01 -7.41
N LEU A 195 37.11 4.25 -7.22
CA LEU A 195 37.73 5.58 -7.36
C LEU A 195 37.60 6.14 -8.78
N LYS A 196 37.73 5.29 -9.80
CA LYS A 196 37.59 5.68 -11.20
C LYS A 196 36.13 5.73 -11.67
N ARG A 197 35.16 5.31 -10.83
CA ARG A 197 33.74 5.20 -11.17
C ARG A 197 33.50 4.42 -12.46
N VAL A 198 34.20 3.29 -12.60
CA VAL A 198 34.08 2.44 -13.79
C VAL A 198 32.63 1.95 -13.93
N ASP A 199 32.07 2.06 -15.13
CA ASP A 199 30.70 1.62 -15.39
C ASP A 199 30.58 0.10 -15.26
N PHE A 200 29.50 -0.37 -14.65
CA PHE A 200 29.30 -1.79 -14.42
C PHE A 200 29.27 -2.60 -15.73
N ASN A 201 28.82 -2.03 -16.86
CA ASN A 201 28.82 -2.73 -18.15
C ASN A 201 30.23 -3.03 -18.65
N GLU A 202 31.23 -2.21 -18.29
CA GLU A 202 32.63 -2.49 -18.63
C GLU A 202 33.16 -3.65 -17.78
N LEU A 203 32.83 -3.67 -16.49
CA LEU A 203 33.21 -4.74 -15.57
C LEU A 203 32.50 -6.06 -15.91
N LYS A 204 31.26 -6.00 -16.41
CA LYS A 204 30.49 -7.17 -16.81
C LYS A 204 31.19 -7.99 -17.89
N ARG A 205 31.98 -7.36 -18.78
CA ARG A 205 32.71 -8.03 -19.87
C ARG A 205 33.84 -8.94 -19.41
N ARG A 206 34.37 -8.73 -18.21
CA ARG A 206 35.45 -9.53 -17.62
C ARG A 206 34.96 -10.56 -16.60
N LEU A 207 33.68 -10.53 -16.25
CA LEU A 207 33.08 -11.48 -15.32
C LEU A 207 32.70 -12.78 -16.05
N PRO A 208 32.75 -13.95 -15.37
CA PRO A 208 32.25 -15.19 -15.94
C PRO A 208 30.77 -15.07 -16.31
N ALA A 209 30.43 -15.46 -17.54
CA ALA A 209 29.07 -15.32 -18.08
C ALA A 209 28.00 -16.04 -17.22
N GLU A 210 28.36 -17.19 -16.64
CA GLU A 210 27.49 -17.96 -15.75
C GLU A 210 27.09 -17.15 -14.50
N LYS A 211 28.06 -16.47 -13.86
CA LYS A 211 27.83 -15.64 -12.67
C LYS A 211 27.04 -14.39 -12.98
N VAL A 212 27.26 -13.81 -14.16
CA VAL A 212 26.44 -12.70 -14.64
C VAL A 212 24.99 -13.14 -14.84
N ALA A 213 24.76 -14.31 -15.45
CA ALA A 213 23.42 -14.83 -15.70
C ALA A 213 22.65 -15.16 -14.40
N GLU A 214 23.32 -15.69 -13.38
CA GLU A 214 22.73 -15.92 -12.05
C GLU A 214 22.21 -14.61 -11.42
N VAL A 215 23.03 -13.55 -11.45
CA VAL A 215 22.63 -12.24 -10.90
C VAL A 215 21.54 -11.58 -11.74
N GLU A 216 21.56 -11.70 -13.06
CA GLU A 216 20.51 -11.21 -13.96
C GLU A 216 19.17 -11.89 -13.70
N TYR A 217 19.16 -13.20 -13.42
CA TYR A 217 17.97 -13.93 -13.03
C TYR A 217 17.38 -13.36 -11.73
N ILE A 218 18.21 -13.15 -10.71
CA ILE A 218 17.80 -12.54 -9.44
C ILE A 218 17.26 -11.12 -9.66
N GLN A 219 17.93 -10.33 -10.50
CA GLN A 219 17.54 -8.96 -10.82
C GLN A 219 16.14 -8.91 -11.46
N LYS A 220 15.87 -9.80 -12.42
CA LYS A 220 14.57 -9.90 -13.09
C LYS A 220 13.46 -10.24 -12.10
N ASN A 221 13.71 -11.16 -11.18
CA ASN A 221 12.72 -11.49 -10.15
C ASN A 221 12.49 -10.30 -9.20
N ILE A 222 13.55 -9.61 -8.80
CA ILE A 222 13.44 -8.41 -7.95
C ILE A 222 12.65 -7.30 -8.64
N GLU A 223 12.78 -7.11 -9.96
CA GLU A 223 11.96 -6.16 -10.72
C GLU A 223 10.46 -6.50 -10.64
N LEU A 224 10.10 -7.79 -10.74
CA LEU A 224 8.72 -8.24 -10.62
C LEU A 224 8.19 -8.12 -9.18
N ILE A 225 9.02 -8.47 -8.19
CA ILE A 225 8.70 -8.30 -6.77
C ILE A 225 8.45 -6.81 -6.46
N LYS A 226 9.33 -5.93 -6.93
CA LYS A 226 9.19 -4.47 -6.84
C LYS A 226 7.84 -4.00 -7.36
N LYS A 227 7.44 -4.43 -8.56
CA LYS A 227 6.14 -4.07 -9.15
C LYS A 227 4.96 -4.50 -8.25
N GLY A 228 5.03 -5.70 -7.67
CA GLY A 228 4.00 -6.18 -6.73
C GLY A 228 3.93 -5.38 -5.42
N ILE A 229 5.08 -4.98 -4.88
CA ILE A 229 5.20 -4.16 -3.66
C ILE A 229 4.65 -2.75 -3.91
N GLU A 230 5.09 -2.08 -4.98
CA GLU A 230 4.61 -0.75 -5.34
C GLU A 230 3.09 -0.75 -5.55
N ARG A 231 2.59 -1.78 -6.25
CA ARG A 231 1.15 -1.94 -6.48
C ARG A 231 0.36 -2.14 -5.18
N ALA A 232 0.89 -2.95 -4.25
CA ALA A 232 0.26 -3.16 -2.96
C ALA A 232 0.23 -1.87 -2.13
N TYR A 233 1.33 -1.11 -2.14
CA TYR A 233 1.41 0.20 -1.49
C TYR A 233 0.39 1.18 -2.06
N ASP A 234 0.28 1.30 -3.39
CA ASP A 234 -0.67 2.20 -4.05
C ASP A 234 -2.13 1.86 -3.69
N ALA A 235 -2.46 0.56 -3.63
CA ALA A 235 -3.78 0.11 -3.18
C ALA A 235 -4.03 0.47 -1.71
N ASN A 236 -3.06 0.30 -0.82
CA ASN A 236 -3.16 0.72 0.58
C ASN A 236 -3.38 2.23 0.71
N MET A 237 -2.65 3.04 -0.06
CA MET A 237 -2.81 4.49 -0.05
C MET A 237 -4.17 4.93 -0.59
N ARG A 238 -4.73 4.23 -1.58
CA ARG A 238 -6.12 4.45 -2.00
C ARG A 238 -7.13 4.12 -0.91
N MET A 239 -6.88 3.10 -0.09
CA MET A 239 -7.72 2.78 1.07
C MET A 239 -7.62 3.85 2.17
N VAL A 240 -6.42 4.36 2.46
CA VAL A 240 -6.24 5.52 3.34
C VAL A 240 -7.07 6.71 2.84
N ASN A 241 -6.96 7.03 1.54
CA ASN A 241 -7.70 8.13 0.95
C ASN A 241 -9.22 7.90 0.96
N LYS A 242 -9.66 6.66 0.76
CA LYS A 242 -11.07 6.26 0.88
C LYS A 242 -11.62 6.53 2.29
N ALA A 243 -10.86 6.19 3.33
CA ALA A 243 -11.21 6.51 4.71
C ALA A 243 -11.29 8.03 4.94
N LEU A 244 -10.33 8.80 4.44
CA LEU A 244 -10.37 10.28 4.52
C LEU A 244 -11.64 10.87 3.87
N VAL A 245 -12.01 10.36 2.70
CA VAL A 245 -13.23 10.77 1.99
C VAL A 245 -14.48 10.41 2.79
N LEU A 246 -14.58 9.17 3.29
CA LEU A 246 -15.70 8.74 4.13
C LEU A 246 -15.86 9.65 5.36
N TYR A 247 -14.74 10.01 5.99
CA TYR A 247 -14.74 10.94 7.11
C TYR A 247 -15.22 12.34 6.72
N ALA A 248 -14.79 12.85 5.56
CA ALA A 248 -15.25 14.13 5.04
C ALA A 248 -16.77 14.15 4.79
N TYR A 249 -17.37 13.04 4.35
CA TYR A 249 -18.84 12.93 4.25
C TYR A 249 -19.50 12.99 5.63
N VAL A 250 -19.03 12.21 6.61
CA VAL A 250 -19.59 12.22 7.97
C VAL A 250 -19.60 13.64 8.54
N LYS A 251 -18.48 14.33 8.36
CA LYS A 251 -18.27 15.70 8.79
C LYS A 251 -19.21 16.69 8.11
N TRP A 252 -19.32 16.63 6.78
CA TRP A 252 -20.25 17.47 6.02
C TRP A 252 -21.68 17.25 6.49
N LEU A 253 -22.14 16.00 6.53
CA LEU A 253 -23.54 15.66 6.79
C LEU A 253 -23.97 15.94 8.24
N ASN A 254 -23.02 15.93 9.18
CA ASN A 254 -23.30 16.29 10.58
C ASN A 254 -23.37 17.81 10.80
N THR A 255 -22.75 18.63 9.95
CA THR A 255 -22.56 20.08 10.21
C THR A 255 -23.24 21.01 9.23
N GLY A 256 -23.67 20.55 8.04
CA GLY A 256 -24.24 21.46 7.06
C GLY A 256 -24.81 20.76 5.82
N VAL A 257 -25.92 20.04 6.03
CA VAL A 257 -26.91 19.76 4.98
C VAL A 257 -27.92 20.89 4.92
#